data_AF-A0AA35PCX9-F1
#
_entry.id   AF-A0AA35PCX9-F1
#
_cell.length_a   1.000
_cell.length_b   1.000
_cell.length_c   1.000
_cell.angle_alpha   90.00
_cell.angle_beta   90.00
_cell.angle_gamma   90.00
#
_symmetry.space_group_name_H-M   'P 1'
#
loop_
_entity.id
_entity.type
_entity.pdbx_description
1 polymer ?
#
loop_
_entity_poly.entity_id
_entity_poly.type
_entity_poly.pdbx_seq_one_letter_code
_entity_poly.pdbx_strand_id
1 'polypeptide(L)' 'MKDNKMSNFSTTPENLFDHTKATLMRKGISGDWKNHLTVAQSERFDHAYRKNMRGVNMTFPWD' A
#
# COMPACT_ATOMS: atom_id res chain seq x y z
N MET A 1 1.34 8.95 14.67
CA MET A 1 1.86 9.79 13.56
C MET A 1 0.77 10.52 12.79
N LYS A 2 -0.40 9.90 12.54
CA LYS A 2 -1.48 10.49 11.74
C LYS A 2 -1.95 11.88 12.19
N ASP A 3 -1.92 12.18 13.49
CA ASP A 3 -2.38 13.48 14.00
C ASP A 3 -1.27 14.54 14.07
N ASN A 4 0.00 14.16 13.83
CA ASN A 4 1.10 15.10 13.80
C ASN A 4 1.15 15.81 12.44
N LYS A 5 0.81 17.11 12.42
CA LYS A 5 0.81 17.95 11.21
C LYS A 5 2.16 17.97 10.49
N MET A 6 3.27 17.80 11.21
CA MET A 6 4.62 17.75 10.65
C MET A 6 4.95 16.42 9.97
N SER A 7 4.10 15.41 10.08
CA SER A 7 4.36 14.06 9.54
C SER A 7 3.20 13.50 8.72
N ASN A 8 2.00 14.04 8.85
CA ASN A 8 0.80 13.52 8.19
C ASN A 8 0.51 14.14 6.81
N PHE A 9 1.41 15.01 6.33
CA PHE A 9 1.33 15.71 5.05
C PHE A 9 0.19 16.73 4.90
N SER A 10 -0.54 17.06 5.97
CA SER A 10 -1.64 18.05 5.92
C SER A 10 -1.21 19.47 5.52
N THR A 11 0.08 19.78 5.55
CA THR A 11 0.63 21.08 5.13
C THR A 11 1.10 21.09 3.67
N THR A 12 1.05 19.95 2.97
CA THR A 12 1.44 19.85 1.55
C THR A 12 0.45 20.61 0.67
N PRO A 13 0.93 21.47 -0.26
CA PRO A 13 0.07 22.19 -1.19
C PRO A 13 -0.90 21.29 -1.98
N GLU A 14 -2.12 21.76 -2.23
CA GLU A 14 -3.17 20.99 -2.90
C GLU A 14 -2.83 20.60 -4.35
N ASN A 15 -2.02 21.40 -5.03
CA ASN A 15 -1.53 21.07 -6.38
C ASN A 15 -0.55 19.88 -6.38
N LEU A 16 -0.01 19.49 -5.21
CA LEU A 16 0.85 18.33 -5.03
C LEU A 16 0.09 17.16 -4.37
N PHE A 17 -0.84 17.44 -3.45
CA PHE A 17 -1.64 16.41 -2.80
C PHE A 17 -3.05 16.92 -2.49
N ASP A 18 -4.05 16.31 -3.14
CA ASP A 18 -5.47 16.62 -2.92
C ASP A 18 -6.00 15.90 -1.66
N HIS A 19 -6.02 16.63 -0.55
CA HIS A 19 -6.47 16.14 0.75
C HIS A 19 -7.98 15.81 0.81
N THR A 20 -8.76 16.24 -0.18
CA THR A 20 -10.21 15.93 -0.22
C THR A 20 -10.49 14.51 -0.68
N LYS A 21 -9.58 13.91 -1.46
CA LYS A 21 -9.73 12.56 -2.00
C LYS A 21 -9.13 11.49 -1.08
N ALA A 22 -8.06 11.83 -0.38
CA ALA A 22 -7.37 10.89 0.48
C ALA A 22 -6.56 11.59 1.57
N THR A 23 -6.18 10.82 2.58
CA THR A 23 -5.12 11.20 3.53
C THR A 23 -3.93 10.29 3.31
N LEU A 24 -2.70 10.82 3.44
CA LEU A 24 -1.48 10.02 3.30
C LEU A 24 -1.49 8.84 4.29
N MET A 25 -1.82 9.12 5.54
CA MET A 25 -1.94 8.14 6.62
C MET A 25 -3.32 7.45 6.57
N ARG A 26 -3.55 6.64 5.53
CA ARG A 26 -4.86 6.06 5.17
C ARG A 26 -5.46 5.14 6.26
N LYS A 27 -4.99 3.89 6.36
CA LYS A 27 -5.43 2.90 7.38
C LYS A 27 -4.31 2.44 8.32
N GLY A 28 -3.08 2.28 7.81
CA GLY A 28 -1.94 1.86 8.63
C GLY A 28 -2.02 0.42 9.15
N ILE A 29 -2.58 -0.50 8.35
CA ILE A 29 -2.74 -1.92 8.72
C ILE A 29 -2.15 -2.83 7.62
N SER A 30 -1.59 -3.96 8.02
CA SER A 30 -1.19 -5.04 7.12
C SER A 30 -2.42 -5.76 6.56
N GLY A 31 -2.31 -6.31 5.36
CA GLY A 31 -3.36 -7.16 4.77
C GLY A 31 -4.57 -6.45 4.16
N ASP A 32 -4.67 -5.10 4.23
CA ASP A 32 -5.83 -4.39 3.65
C ASP A 32 -6.00 -4.61 2.13
N TRP A 33 -4.95 -5.06 1.44
CA TRP A 33 -5.01 -5.46 0.02
C TRP A 33 -6.10 -6.53 -0.25
N LYS A 34 -6.38 -7.40 0.73
CA LYS A 34 -7.43 -8.44 0.65
C LYS A 34 -8.84 -7.84 0.49
N ASN A 35 -9.05 -6.57 0.86
CA ASN A 35 -10.31 -5.86 0.69
C ASN A 35 -10.46 -5.19 -0.69
N HIS A 36 -9.39 -5.13 -1.49
CA HIS A 36 -9.37 -4.42 -2.79
C HIS A 36 -9.22 -5.37 -3.97
N LEU A 37 -8.48 -6.47 -3.81
CA LEU A 37 -8.27 -7.43 -4.87
C LEU A 37 -9.41 -8.45 -4.93
N THR A 38 -9.94 -8.66 -6.13
CA THR A 38 -10.74 -9.85 -6.42
C THR A 38 -9.86 -11.10 -6.42
N VAL A 39 -10.47 -12.28 -6.27
CA VAL A 39 -9.74 -13.57 -6.28
C VAL A 39 -8.91 -13.71 -7.56
N ALA A 40 -9.49 -13.44 -8.73
CA ALA A 40 -8.80 -13.54 -10.01
C ALA A 40 -7.59 -12.57 -10.13
N GLN A 41 -7.68 -11.36 -9.55
CA GLN A 41 -6.56 -10.42 -9.52
C GLN A 41 -5.45 -10.89 -8.57
N SER A 42 -5.83 -11.42 -7.40
CA SER A 42 -4.87 -11.99 -6.44
C SER A 42 -4.09 -13.15 -7.06
N GLU A 43 -4.77 -14.10 -7.70
CA GLU A 43 -4.13 -15.23 -8.37
C GLU A 43 -3.16 -14.79 -9.48
N ARG A 44 -3.57 -13.77 -10.27
CA ARG A 44 -2.72 -13.19 -11.30
C ARG A 44 -1.48 -12.52 -10.71
N PHE A 45 -1.65 -11.80 -9.60
CA PHE A 45 -0.55 -11.19 -8.86
C PHE A 45 0.42 -12.25 -8.33
N ASP A 46 -0.08 -13.32 -7.71
CA ASP A 46 0.74 -14.41 -7.15
C ASP A 46 1.59 -15.10 -8.20
N HIS A 47 1.07 -15.28 -9.42
CA HIS A 47 1.86 -15.81 -10.53
C HIS A 47 2.97 -14.83 -10.94
N ALA A 48 2.64 -13.55 -11.14
CA ALA A 48 3.63 -12.54 -11.51
C ALA A 48 4.73 -12.39 -10.44
N TYR A 49 4.34 -12.35 -9.17
CA TYR A 49 5.24 -12.27 -8.02
C TYR A 49 6.19 -13.48 -7.99
N ARG A 50 5.66 -14.72 -8.08
CA ARG A 50 6.49 -15.93 -8.11
C ARG A 50 7.47 -15.97 -9.28
N LYS A 51 7.11 -15.42 -10.45
CA LYS A 51 8.00 -15.33 -11.61
C LYS A 51 9.11 -14.29 -11.38
N ASN A 52 8.75 -13.11 -10.88
CA ASN A 52 9.68 -11.99 -10.75
C ASN A 52 10.64 -12.13 -9.56
N MET A 53 10.21 -12.87 -8.53
CA MET A 53 11.02 -13.10 -7.32
C MET A 53 11.88 -14.37 -7.40
N ARG A 54 11.95 -15.03 -8.57
CA ARG A 54 12.83 -16.19 -8.75
C ARG A 54 14.28 -15.79 -8.48
N GLY A 55 14.95 -16.55 -7.60
CA GLY A 55 16.36 -16.34 -7.26
C GLY A 55 16.61 -15.30 -6.16
N VAL A 56 15.56 -14.63 -5.65
CA VAL A 56 15.69 -13.79 -4.46
C VAL A 56 15.80 -14.71 -3.24
N ASN A 57 16.95 -14.70 -2.56
CA ASN A 57 17.19 -15.49 -1.36
C ASN A 57 16.69 -14.76 -0.10
N MET A 58 15.42 -14.34 -0.12
CA MET A 58 14.76 -13.72 1.01
C MET A 58 13.29 -14.13 1.02
N THR A 59 12.85 -14.65 2.16
CA THR A 59 11.43 -14.73 2.48
C THR A 59 11.05 -13.44 3.17
N PHE A 60 9.86 -12.97 2.86
CA PHE A 60 9.35 -11.78 3.48
C PHE A 60 8.16 -12.14 4.36
N PRO A 61 7.95 -11.40 5.45
CA PRO A 61 6.95 -11.73 6.47
C PRO A 61 5.54 -11.22 6.08
N TRP A 62 5.17 -11.32 4.81
CA TRP A 62 3.80 -11.01 4.39
C TRP A 62 2.87 -12.21 4.65
N ASP A 63 1.79 -11.96 5.38
CA ASP A 63 0.61 -12.84 5.51
C ASP A 63 -0.31 -12.84 4.27
#